data_AF-A0A512HAX1-F1
#
_entry.id   AF-A0A512HAX1-F1
#
_cell.length_a   1.000
_cell.length_b   1.000
_cell.length_c   1.000
_cell.angle_alpha   90.00
_cell.angle_beta   90.00
_cell.angle_gamma   90.00
#
_symmetry.space_group_name_H-M   'P 1'
#
loop_
_entity.id
_entity.type
_entity.pdbx_description
1 polymer ?
#
loop_
_entity_poly.entity_id
_entity_poly.type
_entity_poly.pdbx_seq_one_letter_code
_entity_poly.pdbx_strand_id
1 'polypeptide(L)'
;METTPLSYAALAERLGKTVDAVRKIARRRGWRVSLDNRGKAIVHVPLADLEDTNPPATPATVEPPTTRPPPGGHMDAGALVDALTHERDRLAADLAEVRSALADALAEAKTARDEAHKAEVEAAELRGELRAVQGRGFWGKLLG
;
A
#
# COMPACT_ATOMS: atom_id res chain seq x y z
N MET A 1 -25.54 5.99 -19.09
CA MET A 1 -24.62 6.13 -17.95
C MET A 1 -24.64 4.82 -17.20
N GLU A 2 -23.52 4.12 -17.15
CA GLU A 2 -23.43 2.84 -16.46
C GLU A 2 -23.39 3.09 -14.95
N THR A 3 -24.33 2.50 -14.21
CA THR A 3 -24.45 2.63 -12.76
C THR A 3 -24.22 1.28 -12.11
N THR A 4 -23.40 1.24 -11.06
CA THR A 4 -23.18 0.03 -10.27
C THR A 4 -24.06 0.05 -9.01
N PRO A 5 -24.88 -0.98 -8.77
CA PRO A 5 -25.67 -1.10 -7.54
C PRO A 5 -24.76 -1.53 -6.37
N LEU A 6 -24.63 -0.69 -5.35
CA LEU A 6 -23.82 -0.96 -4.16
C LEU A 6 -24.63 -0.69 -2.89
N SER A 7 -24.47 -1.54 -1.87
CA SER A 7 -24.99 -1.21 -0.54
C SER A 7 -24.20 -0.04 0.06
N TYR A 8 -24.80 0.68 1.02
CA TYR A 8 -24.07 1.75 1.71
C TYR A 8 -22.78 1.28 2.38
N ALA A 9 -22.73 0.04 2.87
CA ALA A 9 -21.53 -0.54 3.49
C ALA A 9 -20.43 -0.81 2.45
N ALA A 10 -20.80 -1.45 1.32
CA ALA A 10 -19.86 -1.71 0.23
C ALA A 10 -19.34 -0.40 -0.41
N LEU A 11 -20.21 0.61 -0.49
CA LEU A 11 -19.85 1.92 -1.00
C LEU A 11 -18.95 2.71 -0.03
N ALA A 12 -19.16 2.54 1.28
CA ALA A 12 -18.30 3.09 2.32
C ALA A 12 -16.89 2.51 2.27
N GLU A 13 -16.78 1.18 2.15
CA GLU A 13 -15.52 0.48 1.97
C GLU A 13 -14.79 0.94 0.70
N ARG A 14 -15.50 0.99 -0.43
CA ARG A 14 -14.93 1.38 -1.72
C ARG A 14 -14.45 2.83 -1.78
N LEU A 15 -15.11 3.74 -1.06
CA LEU A 15 -14.75 5.15 -1.02
C LEU A 15 -13.81 5.50 0.16
N GLY A 16 -13.48 4.54 1.03
CA GLY A 16 -12.72 4.78 2.26
C GLY A 16 -13.40 5.77 3.20
N LYS A 17 -14.74 5.73 3.32
CA LYS A 17 -15.53 6.68 4.14
C LYS A 17 -16.45 5.94 5.10
N THR A 18 -16.96 6.64 6.11
CA THR A 18 -18.01 6.08 6.98
C THR A 18 -19.35 5.98 6.26
N VAL A 19 -20.19 5.03 6.67
CA VAL A 19 -21.54 4.82 6.11
C VAL A 19 -22.39 6.10 6.13
N ASP A 20 -22.29 6.90 7.20
CA ASP A 20 -23.03 8.16 7.32
C ASP A 20 -22.51 9.25 6.38
N ALA A 21 -21.20 9.30 6.15
CA ALA A 21 -20.62 10.20 5.15
C ALA A 21 -21.12 9.82 3.74
N VAL A 22 -21.17 8.52 3.43
CA VAL A 22 -21.71 8.03 2.16
C VAL A 22 -23.20 8.34 2.01
N ARG A 23 -24.01 8.22 3.07
CA ARG A 23 -25.43 8.62 3.03
C ARG A 23 -25.59 10.10 2.68
N LYS A 24 -24.76 10.97 3.25
CA LYS A 24 -24.77 12.41 2.95
C LYS A 24 -24.34 12.67 1.50
N ILE A 25 -23.32 11.97 1.00
CA ILE A 25 -22.86 12.07 -0.39
C ILE A 25 -23.96 11.63 -1.37
N ALA A 26 -24.56 10.46 -1.14
CA ALA A 26 -25.64 9.93 -1.97
C ALA A 26 -26.82 10.92 -2.05
N ARG A 27 -27.19 11.56 -0.93
CA ARG A 27 -28.23 12.59 -0.90
C ARG A 27 -27.82 13.85 -1.67
N ARG A 28 -26.58 14.32 -1.49
CA ARG A 28 -26.08 15.55 -2.14
C ARG A 28 -25.90 15.40 -3.64
N ARG A 29 -25.45 14.22 -4.10
CA ARG A 29 -25.30 13.88 -5.52
C ARG A 29 -26.59 13.35 -6.16
N GLY A 30 -27.66 13.17 -5.38
CA GLY A 30 -28.94 12.68 -5.89
C GLY A 30 -28.88 11.25 -6.43
N TRP A 31 -27.99 10.40 -5.89
CA TRP A 31 -27.88 9.01 -6.32
C TRP A 31 -29.17 8.24 -6.03
N ARG A 32 -29.59 7.40 -6.98
CA ARG A 32 -30.82 6.63 -6.87
C ARG A 32 -30.66 5.55 -5.81
N VAL A 33 -31.61 5.49 -4.88
CA VAL A 33 -31.66 4.46 -3.83
C VAL A 33 -32.88 3.57 -4.06
N SER A 34 -32.68 2.26 -4.06
CA SER A 34 -33.75 1.25 -4.12
C SER A 34 -33.60 0.27 -2.97
N LEU A 35 -34.67 -0.44 -2.61
CA LEU A 35 -34.61 -1.54 -1.66
C LEU A 35 -34.43 -2.86 -2.42
N ASP A 36 -33.58 -3.73 -1.90
CA ASP A 36 -33.49 -5.13 -2.33
C ASP A 36 -34.70 -5.93 -1.83
N ASN A 37 -34.90 -7.13 -2.37
CA ASN A 37 -35.89 -8.13 -1.94
C ASN A 37 -35.76 -8.53 -0.46
N ARG A 38 -34.63 -8.18 0.18
CA ARG A 38 -34.35 -8.39 1.61
C ARG A 38 -34.51 -7.11 2.46
N GLY A 39 -35.07 -6.04 1.90
CA GLY A 39 -35.26 -4.75 2.58
C GLY A 39 -33.99 -3.92 2.80
N LYS A 40 -32.87 -4.29 2.16
CA LYS A 40 -31.60 -3.54 2.27
C LYS A 40 -31.55 -2.42 1.23
N ALA A 41 -31.10 -1.23 1.63
CA ALA A 41 -30.91 -0.11 0.72
C ALA A 41 -29.68 -0.31 -0.19
N ILE A 42 -29.93 -0.29 -1.49
CA ILE A 42 -28.95 -0.33 -2.58
C ILE A 42 -28.91 1.05 -3.24
N VAL A 43 -27.72 1.59 -3.39
CA VAL A 43 -27.44 2.86 -4.04
C VAL A 43 -26.90 2.58 -5.44
N HIS A 44 -27.50 3.17 -6.46
CA HIS A 44 -27.03 3.08 -7.85
C HIS A 44 -26.07 4.23 -8.11
N VAL A 45 -24.78 3.91 -8.17
CA VAL A 45 -23.70 4.90 -8.28
C VAL A 45 -23.17 4.91 -9.72
N PRO A 46 -23.10 6.07 -10.40
CA PRO A 46 -22.43 6.19 -11.69
C PRO A 46 -20.96 5.77 -11.60
N LEU A 47 -20.46 5.01 -12.57
CA LEU A 47 -19.06 4.54 -12.55
C LEU A 47 -18.03 5.69 -12.52
N ALA A 48 -18.32 6.80 -13.21
CA ALA A 48 -17.48 8.00 -13.18
C ALA A 48 -17.30 8.58 -11.77
N ASP A 49 -18.28 8.43 -10.88
CA ASP A 49 -18.19 8.90 -9.50
C ASP A 49 -17.34 8.00 -8.59
N LEU A 50 -17.09 6.75 -9.02
CA LEU A 50 -16.31 5.75 -8.29
C LEU A 50 -14.82 5.83 -8.63
N GLU A 51 -14.48 6.20 -9.86
CA GLU A 51 -13.08 6.30 -10.34
C GLU A 51 -12.36 7.54 -9.81
N ASP A 52 -13.11 8.59 -9.47
CA ASP A 52 -12.57 9.86 -8.95
C ASP A 52 -12.11 9.79 -7.48
N THR A 53 -12.25 8.61 -6.83
CA THR A 53 -11.88 8.42 -5.42
C THR A 53 -10.72 7.44 -5.31
N ASN A 54 -9.51 7.94 -5.51
CA ASN A 54 -8.28 7.28 -5.11
C ASN A 54 -8.34 7.02 -3.58
N PRO A 55 -8.14 5.79 -3.07
CA PRO A 55 -8.31 5.50 -1.66
C PRO A 55 -7.19 6.15 -0.82
N PRO A 56 -7.47 6.98 0.19
CA PRO A 56 -6.46 7.35 1.17
C PRO A 56 -6.22 6.17 2.11
N ALA A 57 -4.98 5.70 2.15
CA ALA A 57 -4.51 4.72 3.12
C ALA A 57 -4.35 5.37 4.50
N THR A 58 -5.32 5.20 5.41
CA THR A 58 -5.17 5.00 6.89
C THR A 58 -6.49 5.19 7.65
N PRO A 59 -6.71 4.48 8.78
CA PRO A 59 -7.87 4.70 9.64
C PRO A 59 -7.59 5.82 10.65
N ALA A 60 -8.22 6.99 10.47
CA ALA A 60 -8.21 8.05 11.47
C ALA A 60 -9.43 7.94 12.39
N THR A 61 -9.16 7.70 13.67
CA THR A 61 -10.09 7.77 14.81
C THR A 61 -10.80 9.13 14.86
N VAL A 62 -12.11 9.09 15.13
CA VAL A 62 -13.02 10.24 15.13
C VAL A 62 -13.09 10.88 16.53
N GLU A 63 -12.82 12.18 16.62
CA GLU A 63 -13.47 13.11 17.56
C GLU A 63 -13.83 14.40 16.81
N PRO A 64 -15.04 14.98 16.98
CA PRO A 64 -15.37 16.29 16.43
C PRO A 64 -15.54 17.35 17.52
N PRO A 65 -14.80 18.47 17.49
CA PRO A 65 -15.33 19.73 18.01
C PRO A 65 -16.09 20.44 16.89
N THR A 66 -17.38 20.66 17.14
CA THR A 66 -18.27 21.46 16.29
C THR A 66 -17.96 22.93 16.51
N THR A 67 -17.04 23.48 15.72
CA THR A 67 -16.80 24.93 15.67
C THR A 67 -17.20 25.44 14.30
N ARG A 68 -18.29 26.19 14.25
CA ARG A 68 -18.75 26.95 13.08
C ARG A 68 -17.59 27.85 12.61
N PRO A 69 -17.07 27.72 11.38
CA PRO A 69 -15.99 28.58 10.93
C PRO A 69 -16.51 30.03 10.80
N PRO A 70 -15.73 31.04 11.23
CA PRO A 70 -16.08 32.43 11.01
C PRO A 70 -16.12 32.74 9.51
N PRO A 71 -17.05 33.58 9.05
CA PRO A 71 -17.09 34.01 7.65
C PRO A 71 -16.00 35.05 7.40
N GLY A 72 -15.14 34.82 6.39
CA GLY A 72 -14.41 35.92 5.74
C GLY A 72 -12.90 36.00 5.90
N GLY A 73 -12.19 34.90 6.16
CA GLY A 73 -10.76 34.85 5.85
C GLY A 73 -10.58 34.55 4.36
N HIS A 74 -10.33 35.57 3.52
CA HIS A 74 -9.72 35.31 2.21
C HIS A 74 -8.39 34.61 2.52
N MET A 75 -8.33 33.27 2.38
CA MET A 75 -7.06 32.57 2.39
C MET A 75 -6.22 33.22 1.29
N ASP A 76 -5.10 33.81 1.69
CA ASP A 76 -4.13 34.35 0.77
C ASP A 76 -3.67 33.19 -0.12
N ALA A 77 -4.06 33.25 -1.40
CA ALA A 77 -3.73 32.23 -2.37
C ALA A 77 -2.22 32.09 -2.53
N GLY A 78 -1.45 33.17 -2.32
CA GLY A 78 0.01 33.14 -2.29
C GLY A 78 0.53 32.24 -1.17
N ALA A 79 0.07 32.48 0.07
CA ALA A 79 0.46 31.68 1.22
C ALA A 79 0.10 30.18 1.07
N LEU A 80 -1.03 29.87 0.43
CA LEU A 80 -1.39 28.47 0.13
C LEU A 80 -0.46 27.84 -0.91
N VAL A 81 -0.12 28.57 -1.98
CA VAL A 81 0.82 28.09 -3.01
C VAL A 81 2.21 27.86 -2.41
N ASP A 82 2.67 28.75 -1.53
CA ASP A 82 3.96 28.61 -0.86
C ASP A 82 3.98 27.38 0.06
N ALA A 83 2.92 27.17 0.84
CA ALA A 83 2.79 25.99 1.68
C ALA A 83 2.77 24.69 0.87
N LEU A 84 2.03 24.65 -0.25
CA LEU A 84 1.99 23.48 -1.14
C LEU A 84 3.34 23.25 -1.85
N THR A 85 4.04 24.32 -2.21
CA THR A 85 5.38 24.22 -2.83
C THR A 85 6.37 23.67 -1.82
N HIS A 86 6.36 24.16 -0.59
CA HIS A 86 7.21 23.65 0.47
C HIS A 86 6.93 22.17 0.77
N GLU A 87 5.65 21.78 0.86
CA GLU A 87 5.28 20.39 1.10
C GLU A 87 5.66 19.49 -0.07
N ARG A 88 5.49 19.95 -1.32
CA ARG A 88 5.97 19.22 -2.51
C ARG A 88 7.48 19.00 -2.44
N ASP A 89 8.25 20.02 -2.10
CA ASP A 89 9.71 19.93 -2.07
C ASP A 89 10.18 19.00 -0.94
N ARG A 90 9.51 19.05 0.22
CA ARG A 90 9.72 18.10 1.32
C ARG A 90 9.45 16.67 0.89
N LEU A 91 8.29 16.41 0.28
CA LEU A 91 7.93 15.08 -0.22
C LEU A 91 8.87 14.59 -1.32
N ALA A 92 9.37 15.49 -2.17
CA ALA A 92 10.36 15.15 -3.20
C ALA A 92 11.71 14.74 -2.58
N ALA A 93 12.13 15.42 -1.50
CA ALA A 93 13.32 15.06 -0.75
C ALA A 93 13.15 13.70 -0.05
N ASP A 94 12.04 13.48 0.66
CA ASP A 94 11.72 12.20 1.33
C ASP A 94 11.73 11.04 0.31
N LEU A 95 11.14 11.25 -0.88
CA LEU A 95 11.10 10.24 -1.93
C LEU A 95 12.48 9.96 -2.53
N ALA A 96 13.34 10.97 -2.64
CA ALA A 96 14.73 10.78 -3.08
C ALA A 96 15.53 9.97 -2.05
N GLU A 97 15.35 10.25 -0.76
CA GLU A 97 16.00 9.52 0.34
C GLU A 97 15.56 8.05 0.37
N VAL A 98 14.26 7.78 0.29
CA VAL A 98 13.73 6.40 0.27
C VAL A 98 14.24 5.64 -0.97
N ARG A 99 14.34 6.29 -2.13
CA ARG A 99 14.92 5.67 -3.33
C ARG A 99 16.40 5.33 -3.17
N SER A 100 17.18 6.20 -2.54
CA SER A 100 18.58 5.93 -2.23
C SER A 100 18.72 4.73 -1.30
N ALA A 101 17.99 4.75 -0.18
CA ALA A 101 18.00 3.66 0.80
C ALA A 101 17.57 2.32 0.18
N LEU A 102 16.58 2.33 -0.72
CA LEU A 102 16.17 1.13 -1.45
C LEU A 102 17.26 0.63 -2.39
N ALA A 103 17.95 1.53 -3.11
CA ALA A 103 19.04 1.15 -3.99
C ALA A 103 20.20 0.51 -3.22
N ASP A 104 20.55 1.07 -2.06
CA ASP A 104 21.60 0.55 -1.17
C ASP A 104 21.20 -0.82 -0.62
N ALA A 105 19.97 -0.97 -0.11
CA ALA A 105 19.48 -2.24 0.39
C ALA A 105 19.44 -3.34 -0.70
N LEU A 106 19.10 -2.99 -1.93
CA LEU A 106 19.14 -3.93 -3.06
C LEU A 106 20.57 -4.34 -3.42
N ALA A 107 21.53 -3.41 -3.34
CA ALA A 107 22.94 -3.70 -3.56
C ALA A 107 23.50 -4.62 -2.47
N GLU A 108 23.20 -4.35 -1.20
CA GLU A 108 23.56 -5.21 -0.07
C GLU A 108 22.95 -6.60 -0.20
N ALA A 109 21.66 -6.70 -0.51
CA ALA A 109 20.98 -7.98 -0.69
C ALA A 109 21.58 -8.80 -1.85
N LYS A 110 22.02 -8.14 -2.92
CA LYS A 110 22.72 -8.81 -4.03
C LYS A 110 24.07 -9.35 -3.57
N THR A 111 24.89 -8.54 -2.89
CA THR A 111 26.19 -8.96 -2.37
C THR A 111 26.05 -10.13 -1.41
N ALA A 112 25.10 -10.07 -0.47
CA ALA A 112 24.84 -11.16 0.47
C ALA A 112 24.42 -12.46 -0.22
N ARG A 113 23.63 -12.39 -1.31
CA ARG A 113 23.27 -13.57 -2.11
C ARG A 113 24.48 -14.16 -2.84
N ASP A 114 25.32 -13.30 -3.42
CA ASP A 114 26.53 -13.75 -4.12
C ASP A 114 27.53 -14.41 -3.15
N GLU A 115 27.67 -13.86 -1.94
CA GLU A 115 28.47 -14.45 -0.86
C GLU A 115 27.91 -15.78 -0.37
N ALA A 116 26.60 -15.86 -0.14
CA ALA A 116 25.93 -17.10 0.25
C ALA A 116 26.11 -18.18 -0.83
N HIS A 117 25.99 -17.83 -2.11
CA HIS A 117 26.20 -18.75 -3.20
C HIS A 117 27.64 -19.27 -3.25
N LYS A 118 28.65 -18.40 -3.07
CA LYS A 118 30.06 -18.82 -2.98
C LYS A 118 30.30 -19.77 -1.82
N ALA A 119 29.77 -19.44 -0.64
CA ALA A 119 29.88 -20.29 0.55
C ALA A 119 29.22 -21.67 0.35
N GLU A 120 28.08 -21.73 -0.35
CA GLU A 120 27.42 -22.99 -0.70
C GLU A 120 28.26 -23.86 -1.64
N VAL A 121 28.90 -23.25 -2.65
CA VAL A 121 29.79 -23.94 -3.59
C VAL A 121 31.01 -24.48 -2.86
N GLU A 122 31.70 -23.66 -2.06
CA GLU A 122 32.87 -24.08 -1.26
C GLU A 122 32.48 -25.21 -0.28
N ALA A 123 31.34 -25.09 0.39
CA ALA A 123 30.84 -26.14 1.28
C ALA A 123 30.50 -27.43 0.53
N ALA A 124 30.06 -27.36 -0.73
CA ALA A 124 29.80 -28.54 -1.56
C ALA A 124 31.12 -29.21 -1.98
N GLU A 125 32.13 -28.44 -2.35
CA GLU A 125 33.48 -28.93 -2.68
C GLU A 125 34.12 -29.65 -1.50
N LEU A 126 34.17 -29.02 -0.33
CA LEU A 126 34.71 -29.61 0.90
C LEU A 126 33.97 -30.91 1.29
N ARG A 127 32.64 -30.95 1.13
CA ARG A 127 31.85 -32.17 1.35
C ARG A 127 32.20 -33.27 0.34
N GLY A 128 32.46 -32.91 -0.91
CA GLY A 128 32.94 -33.82 -1.95
C GLY A 128 34.30 -34.43 -1.61
N GLU A 129 35.25 -33.59 -1.18
CA GLU A 129 36.59 -34.02 -0.76
C GLU A 129 36.55 -34.95 0.45
N LEU A 130 35.78 -34.59 1.50
CA LEU A 130 35.60 -35.42 2.68
C LEU A 130 35.03 -36.80 2.32
N ARG A 131 34.03 -36.85 1.44
CA ARG A 131 33.46 -38.11 0.94
C ARG A 131 34.49 -38.94 0.17
N ALA A 132 35.34 -38.31 -0.65
CA ALA A 132 36.39 -39.00 -1.40
C ALA A 132 37.50 -39.56 -0.48
N VAL A 133 37.85 -38.86 0.59
CA VAL A 133 38.79 -39.36 1.61
C VAL A 133 38.19 -40.54 2.37
N GLN A 134 36.95 -40.42 2.84
CA GLN A 134 36.26 -41.50 3.56
C GLN A 134 36.06 -42.76 2.71
N GLY A 135 35.70 -42.60 1.43
CA GLY A 135 35.57 -43.72 0.49
C GLY A 135 36.87 -44.49 0.28
N ARG A 136 38.01 -43.80 0.19
CA ARG A 136 39.33 -44.45 0.04
C ARG A 136 39.75 -45.24 1.29
N GLY A 137 39.46 -44.73 2.49
CA GLY A 137 39.74 -45.43 3.75
C GLY A 137 38.93 -46.71 3.94
N PHE A 138 37.72 -46.78 3.38
CA PHE A 138 36.87 -47.98 3.42
C PHE A 138 37.40 -49.10 2.52
N TRP A 139 37.76 -48.79 1.27
CA TRP A 139 38.30 -49.78 0.34
C TRP A 139 39.69 -50.29 0.74
N GLY A 140 40.53 -49.45 1.36
CA GLY A 140 41.84 -49.88 1.88
C GLY A 140 41.78 -50.89 3.04
N LYS A 141 40.65 -50.98 3.76
CA LYS A 141 40.42 -51.98 4.83
C LYS A 141 39.79 -53.28 4.36
N LEU A 142 39.27 -53.32 3.12
CA LEU A 142 38.58 -54.49 2.55
C LEU A 142 39.48 -55.36 1.67
N LEU A 143 40.63 -54.83 1.25
CA LEU A 143 41.58 -55.49 0.34
C LEU A 143 42.94 -55.82 0.99
N GLY A 144 43.11 -55.56 2.29
CA GLY A 144 44.29 -55.93 3.08
C GLY A 144 43.90 -56.79 4.26
#